data_AF-A0A353M0X1-F1
#
_entry.id   AF-A0A353M0X1-F1
#
_cell.length_a   1.000
_cell.length_b   1.000
_cell.length_c   1.000
_cell.angle_alpha   90.00
_cell.angle_beta   90.00
_cell.angle_gamma   90.00
#
_symmetry.space_group_name_H-M   'P 1'
#
loop_
_entity.id
_entity.type
_entity.pdbx_description
1 polymer ?
#
loop_
_entity_poly.entity_id
_entity_poly.type
_entity_poly.pdbx_seq_one_letter_code
_entity_poly.pdbx_strand_id
1 'polypeptide(L)'
;MKKGRVSIVALCFLLLSILFMTSVVGADDADTVAYINIAADDWTVQIWPDNYFDPENNPTDVLGTTQVVDGFGQHTVEVDFSQTEAGFISQVGFLDLEISNGEAAYHNSFLQIDSFKVNGEEVVLGKTYTSSDDGITTRTNLHNEWVGEEIKEGRTADGTTGVTARPFDVGLYDQITTIEITFTLMAGMELGTAIPDEALAYICFASNDWAVQLWGDHYFDPENNPTDAVVTTESVDGYRQYTVAADFTGTEAGYASGIAFFDVEVSNGELIYPNSYMQIDSLKINGETVDLAQT
;
A
#
# COMPACT_ATOMS: atom_id res chain seq x y z
N MET A 1 16.33 -42.46 -58.78
CA MET A 1 15.77 -41.09 -58.77
C MET A 1 14.98 -40.92 -57.47
N LYS A 2 15.60 -40.30 -56.47
CA LYS A 2 15.05 -40.10 -55.12
C LYS A 2 14.36 -38.72 -55.07
N LYS A 3 13.11 -38.69 -54.58
CA LYS A 3 12.31 -37.49 -54.35
C LYS A 3 12.92 -36.67 -53.21
N GLY A 4 13.27 -35.41 -53.47
CA GLY A 4 13.70 -34.45 -52.46
C GLY A 4 12.50 -34.01 -51.61
N ARG A 5 12.59 -34.22 -50.30
CA ARG A 5 11.65 -33.72 -49.31
C ARG A 5 11.98 -32.25 -49.04
N VAL A 6 10.99 -31.38 -49.21
CA VAL A 6 11.05 -30.01 -48.66
C VAL A 6 10.86 -30.15 -47.15
N SER A 7 11.83 -29.63 -46.39
CA SER A 7 11.91 -29.79 -44.94
C SER A 7 10.89 -28.87 -44.25
N ILE A 8 10.03 -29.45 -43.41
CA ILE A 8 9.05 -28.78 -42.53
C ILE A 8 9.82 -28.18 -41.33
N VAL A 9 10.72 -27.23 -41.58
CA VAL A 9 11.51 -26.58 -40.51
C VAL A 9 11.52 -25.05 -40.66
N ALA A 10 10.79 -24.48 -41.63
CA ALA A 10 10.71 -23.02 -41.84
C ALA A 10 9.28 -22.47 -41.67
N LEU A 11 8.45 -23.10 -40.83
CA LEU A 11 7.08 -22.65 -40.54
C LEU A 11 6.72 -22.84 -39.06
N CYS A 12 7.67 -22.52 -38.16
CA CYS A 12 7.44 -22.51 -36.71
C CYS A 12 7.90 -21.20 -36.04
N PHE A 13 8.10 -20.12 -36.80
CA PHE A 13 8.58 -18.83 -36.27
C PHE A 13 7.55 -17.69 -36.35
N LEU A 14 6.28 -17.99 -36.53
CA LEU A 14 5.19 -17.01 -36.41
C LEU A 14 4.04 -17.71 -35.70
N LEU A 15 3.49 -17.08 -34.65
CA LEU A 15 2.55 -17.63 -33.64
C LEU A 15 3.22 -18.26 -32.43
N LEU A 16 4.11 -17.52 -31.78
CA LEU A 16 4.18 -17.53 -30.32
C LEU A 16 3.39 -16.31 -29.82
N SER A 17 2.10 -16.26 -30.14
CA SER A 17 1.16 -15.43 -29.37
C SER A 17 1.07 -16.11 -28.02
N ILE A 18 1.74 -15.53 -27.03
CA ILE A 18 1.55 -15.90 -25.63
C ILE A 18 0.07 -15.61 -25.36
N LEU A 19 -0.78 -16.65 -25.40
CA LEU A 19 -2.08 -16.59 -24.77
C LEU A 19 -1.78 -16.54 -23.27
N PHE A 20 -1.61 -15.33 -22.73
CA PHE A 20 -2.00 -15.11 -21.35
C PHE A 20 -3.51 -15.36 -21.32
N MET A 21 -3.94 -16.39 -20.58
CA MET A 21 -5.35 -16.54 -20.28
C MET A 21 -5.76 -15.29 -19.50
N THR A 22 -6.47 -14.38 -20.17
CA THR A 22 -7.14 -13.26 -19.54
C THR A 22 -8.29 -13.83 -18.72
N SER A 23 -8.07 -14.02 -17.42
CA SER A 23 -9.13 -14.40 -16.48
C SER A 23 -9.76 -13.15 -15.91
N VAL A 24 -11.03 -12.90 -16.25
CA VAL A 24 -11.89 -12.07 -15.40
C VAL A 24 -12.26 -12.91 -14.20
N VAL A 25 -11.74 -12.56 -13.03
CA VAL A 25 -12.09 -13.18 -11.76
C VAL A 25 -13.07 -12.25 -11.07
N GLY A 26 -14.28 -12.76 -10.80
CA GLY A 26 -15.23 -12.05 -9.95
C GLY A 26 -14.62 -11.90 -8.56
N ALA A 27 -14.55 -10.69 -8.02
CA ALA A 27 -14.18 -10.50 -6.63
C ALA A 27 -15.30 -11.08 -5.76
N ASP A 28 -15.01 -12.14 -5.00
CA ASP A 28 -15.74 -12.39 -3.76
C ASP A 28 -15.39 -11.26 -2.77
N ASP A 29 -16.22 -10.95 -1.79
CA ASP A 29 -15.98 -9.87 -0.81
C ASP A 29 -14.66 -10.06 -0.02
N ALA A 30 -14.02 -11.23 -0.14
CA ALA A 30 -12.75 -11.60 0.46
C ALA A 30 -11.55 -11.63 -0.51
N ASP A 31 -11.75 -11.53 -1.82
CA ASP A 31 -10.67 -11.69 -2.80
C ASP A 31 -9.94 -10.36 -3.05
N THR A 32 -8.62 -10.40 -2.98
CA THR A 32 -7.76 -9.27 -3.35
C THR A 32 -7.45 -9.36 -4.84
N VAL A 33 -7.96 -8.43 -5.62
CA VAL A 33 -7.93 -8.46 -7.08
C VAL A 33 -7.43 -7.13 -7.62
N ALA A 34 -6.47 -7.17 -8.53
CA ALA A 34 -5.95 -6.00 -9.23
C ALA A 34 -6.74 -5.73 -10.52
N TYR A 35 -6.96 -4.45 -10.82
CA TYR A 35 -7.64 -3.97 -12.03
C TYR A 35 -7.32 -2.49 -12.31
N ILE A 36 -7.74 -2.01 -13.48
CA ILE A 36 -7.56 -0.62 -13.91
C ILE A 36 -8.93 0.06 -13.90
N ASN A 37 -9.13 1.17 -13.20
CA ASN A 37 -10.29 2.00 -13.50
C ASN A 37 -9.91 3.07 -14.50
N ILE A 38 -10.80 3.29 -15.47
CA ILE A 38 -10.56 4.32 -16.49
C ILE A 38 -11.87 4.92 -16.96
N ALA A 39 -11.85 6.23 -17.19
CA ALA A 39 -12.89 6.95 -17.91
C ALA A 39 -12.25 7.86 -18.97
N ALA A 40 -12.84 7.86 -20.16
CA ALA A 40 -12.57 8.88 -21.17
C ALA A 40 -12.97 10.27 -20.64
N ASP A 41 -12.38 11.33 -21.19
CA ASP A 41 -12.61 12.71 -20.76
C ASP A 41 -14.07 13.17 -20.90
N ASP A 42 -14.77 12.63 -21.90
CA ASP A 42 -16.20 12.86 -22.14
C ASP A 42 -17.13 11.94 -21.33
N TRP A 43 -16.56 11.03 -20.53
CA TRP A 43 -17.25 10.07 -19.66
C TRP A 43 -18.15 9.06 -20.39
N THR A 44 -18.02 8.93 -21.71
CA THR A 44 -18.87 8.01 -22.51
C THR A 44 -18.34 6.57 -22.50
N VAL A 45 -17.02 6.42 -22.41
CA VAL A 45 -16.32 5.13 -22.33
C VAL A 45 -15.64 5.06 -20.97
N GLN A 46 -15.99 4.05 -20.18
CA GLN A 46 -15.47 3.89 -18.82
C GLN A 46 -15.62 2.45 -18.34
N ILE A 47 -14.76 2.03 -17.42
CA ILE A 47 -14.88 0.77 -16.71
C ILE A 47 -14.53 1.00 -15.23
N TRP A 48 -15.39 0.51 -14.36
CA TRP A 48 -15.35 0.65 -12.90
C TRP A 48 -15.43 -0.74 -12.24
N PRO A 49 -15.17 -0.86 -10.93
CA PRO A 49 -15.16 -2.15 -10.25
C PRO A 49 -16.46 -2.96 -10.48
N ASP A 50 -17.61 -2.31 -10.38
CA ASP A 50 -18.93 -2.93 -10.62
C ASP A 50 -19.06 -3.56 -12.02
N ASN A 51 -18.36 -3.02 -13.03
CA ASN A 51 -18.39 -3.53 -14.40
C ASN A 51 -17.44 -4.73 -14.60
N TYR A 52 -16.34 -4.81 -13.85
CA TYR A 52 -15.42 -5.95 -13.85
C TYR A 52 -16.07 -7.20 -13.27
N PHE A 53 -16.85 -7.01 -12.21
CA PHE A 53 -17.42 -8.10 -11.42
C PHE A 53 -18.85 -8.47 -11.82
N ASP A 54 -19.47 -7.68 -12.69
CA ASP A 54 -20.73 -8.00 -13.37
C ASP A 54 -20.68 -7.60 -14.86
N PRO A 55 -20.15 -8.48 -15.74
CA PRO A 55 -20.02 -8.21 -17.17
C PRO A 55 -21.36 -8.00 -17.89
N GLU A 56 -22.48 -8.49 -17.33
CA GLU A 56 -23.82 -8.21 -17.89
C GLU A 56 -24.21 -6.74 -17.73
N ASN A 57 -23.54 -6.01 -16.83
CA ASN A 57 -23.72 -4.59 -16.52
C ASN A 57 -22.54 -3.72 -16.97
N ASN A 58 -21.80 -4.08 -18.03
CA ASN A 58 -20.78 -3.21 -18.63
C ASN A 58 -21.37 -2.39 -19.79
N PRO A 59 -21.76 -1.11 -19.60
CA PRO A 59 -22.50 -0.34 -20.60
C PRO A 59 -21.62 0.24 -21.73
N THR A 60 -20.30 0.07 -21.67
CA THR A 60 -19.35 0.80 -22.54
C THR A 60 -18.53 -0.10 -23.46
N ASP A 61 -18.74 -1.43 -23.43
CA ASP A 61 -17.99 -2.43 -24.21
C ASP A 61 -16.46 -2.38 -24.01
N VAL A 62 -15.97 -1.79 -22.92
CA VAL A 62 -14.54 -1.82 -22.55
C VAL A 62 -14.21 -3.20 -21.99
N LEU A 63 -13.15 -3.84 -22.49
CA LEU A 63 -12.69 -5.12 -21.99
C LEU A 63 -11.56 -4.92 -21.00
N GLY A 64 -11.85 -5.07 -19.71
CA GLY A 64 -10.83 -5.06 -18.68
C GLY A 64 -10.44 -6.47 -18.23
N THR A 65 -9.18 -6.65 -17.86
CA THR A 65 -8.71 -7.86 -17.18
C THR A 65 -8.52 -7.59 -15.69
N THR A 66 -8.62 -8.66 -14.91
CA THR A 66 -8.35 -8.66 -13.48
C THR A 66 -7.25 -9.66 -13.17
N GLN A 67 -6.52 -9.46 -12.09
CA GLN A 67 -5.59 -10.47 -11.58
C GLN A 67 -5.76 -10.69 -10.09
N VAL A 68 -5.87 -11.96 -9.66
CA VAL A 68 -5.84 -12.30 -8.24
C VAL A 68 -4.46 -11.97 -7.67
N VAL A 69 -4.47 -11.27 -6.55
CA VAL A 69 -3.30 -10.92 -5.76
C VAL A 69 -3.33 -11.80 -4.51
N ASP A 70 -2.53 -12.87 -4.51
CA ASP A 70 -2.40 -13.82 -3.39
C ASP A 70 -1.08 -13.66 -2.61
N GLY A 71 -0.29 -12.64 -2.96
CA GLY A 71 0.94 -12.27 -2.29
C GLY A 71 1.62 -11.04 -2.89
N PHE A 72 2.68 -10.59 -2.21
CA PHE A 72 3.63 -9.63 -2.77
C PHE A 72 4.28 -10.18 -4.03
N GLY A 73 4.59 -9.30 -4.97
CA GLY A 73 5.18 -9.68 -6.25
C GLY A 73 4.60 -8.92 -7.41
N GLN A 74 4.95 -9.38 -8.61
CA GLN A 74 4.59 -8.74 -9.86
C GLN A 74 3.26 -9.24 -10.41
N HIS A 75 2.46 -8.30 -10.89
CA HIS A 75 1.13 -8.47 -11.44
C HIS A 75 0.98 -7.63 -12.71
N THR A 76 0.12 -8.07 -13.64
CA THR A 76 -0.20 -7.41 -14.90
C THR A 76 -1.70 -7.37 -15.12
N VAL A 77 -2.23 -6.20 -15.45
CA VAL A 77 -3.62 -5.96 -15.83
C VAL A 77 -3.70 -5.11 -17.09
N GLU A 78 -4.83 -5.18 -17.78
CA GLU A 78 -5.02 -4.57 -19.10
C GLU A 78 -6.46 -4.06 -19.27
N VAL A 79 -6.62 -3.00 -20.06
CA VAL A 79 -7.89 -2.58 -20.66
C VAL A 79 -7.77 -2.50 -22.18
N ASP A 80 -8.78 -2.98 -22.89
CA ASP A 80 -8.90 -2.97 -24.35
C ASP A 80 -10.21 -2.28 -24.77
N PHE A 81 -10.08 -1.27 -25.63
CA PHE A 81 -11.17 -0.45 -26.14
C PHE A 81 -11.66 -0.90 -27.53
N SER A 82 -11.12 -1.98 -28.09
CA SER A 82 -11.39 -2.44 -29.46
C SER A 82 -12.86 -2.80 -29.74
N GLN A 83 -13.65 -3.07 -28.69
CA GLN A 83 -15.08 -3.35 -28.80
C GLN A 83 -15.99 -2.14 -28.59
N THR A 84 -15.45 -1.00 -28.15
CA THR A 84 -16.20 0.27 -28.09
C THR A 84 -16.64 0.71 -29.49
N GLU A 85 -17.64 1.60 -29.59
CA GLU A 85 -18.14 2.09 -30.90
C GLU A 85 -17.03 2.67 -31.80
N ALA A 86 -16.07 3.38 -31.20
CA ALA A 86 -14.93 3.96 -31.92
C ALA A 86 -13.74 2.98 -32.06
N GLY A 87 -13.66 1.95 -31.22
CA GLY A 87 -12.52 1.04 -31.11
C GLY A 87 -11.30 1.62 -30.37
N PHE A 88 -11.42 2.83 -29.80
CA PHE A 88 -10.40 3.55 -29.05
C PHE A 88 -11.03 4.68 -28.21
N ILE A 89 -10.28 5.19 -27.24
CA ILE A 89 -10.55 6.50 -26.61
C ILE A 89 -9.50 7.53 -27.07
N SER A 90 -9.88 8.81 -27.14
CA SER A 90 -8.97 9.87 -27.62
C SER A 90 -8.27 10.65 -26.49
N GLN A 91 -8.83 10.60 -25.28
CA GLN A 91 -8.32 11.27 -24.09
C GLN A 91 -8.77 10.49 -22.86
N VAL A 92 -8.11 10.74 -21.73
CA VAL A 92 -8.39 10.11 -20.44
C VAL A 92 -8.77 11.21 -19.46
N GLY A 93 -9.97 11.11 -18.87
CA GLY A 93 -10.41 11.98 -17.78
C GLY A 93 -10.06 11.42 -16.39
N PHE A 94 -9.95 10.10 -16.30
CA PHE A 94 -9.55 9.40 -15.08
C PHE A 94 -8.84 8.08 -15.41
N LEU A 95 -7.76 7.76 -14.71
CA LEU A 95 -7.06 6.48 -14.78
C LEU A 95 -6.35 6.19 -13.47
N ASP A 96 -6.56 5.00 -12.93
CA ASP A 96 -5.80 4.45 -11.82
C ASP A 96 -5.53 2.95 -11.97
N LEU A 97 -4.67 2.47 -11.10
CA LEU A 97 -4.49 1.04 -10.82
C LEU A 97 -4.95 0.80 -9.38
N GLU A 98 -5.81 -0.19 -9.18
CA GLU A 98 -6.35 -0.55 -7.87
C GLU A 98 -6.16 -2.03 -7.55
N ILE A 99 -6.14 -2.30 -6.25
CA ILE A 99 -6.24 -3.63 -5.64
C ILE A 99 -7.44 -3.60 -4.67
N SER A 100 -8.48 -4.39 -4.95
CA SER A 100 -9.63 -4.56 -4.04
C SER A 100 -9.17 -5.11 -2.70
N ASN A 101 -9.71 -4.58 -1.59
CA ASN A 101 -9.32 -4.97 -0.22
C ASN A 101 -7.81 -4.89 0.07
N GLY A 102 -7.05 -4.15 -0.74
CA GLY A 102 -5.59 -4.09 -0.65
C GLY A 102 -5.10 -3.55 0.69
N GLU A 103 -5.79 -2.57 1.30
CA GLU A 103 -5.38 -2.05 2.60
C GLU A 103 -5.56 -3.07 3.70
N ALA A 104 -6.61 -3.89 3.65
CA ALA A 104 -6.88 -4.94 4.63
C ALA A 104 -5.98 -6.16 4.47
N ALA A 105 -5.64 -6.55 3.23
CA ALA A 105 -4.79 -7.71 2.95
C ALA A 105 -3.30 -7.39 3.00
N TYR A 106 -2.91 -6.20 2.57
CA TYR A 106 -1.52 -5.76 2.37
C TYR A 106 -1.31 -4.37 2.96
N HIS A 107 -1.53 -4.24 4.27
CA HIS A 107 -1.36 -3.01 5.02
C HIS A 107 -0.02 -2.31 4.72
N ASN A 108 -0.08 -0.99 4.50
CA ASN A 108 1.08 -0.13 4.25
C ASN A 108 1.94 -0.54 3.03
N SER A 109 1.41 -1.38 2.14
CA SER A 109 2.10 -1.82 0.92
C SER A 109 2.31 -0.68 -0.07
N PHE A 110 3.21 -0.92 -1.03
CA PHE A 110 3.51 0.00 -2.12
C PHE A 110 3.23 -0.65 -3.48
N LEU A 111 2.67 0.12 -4.40
CA LEU A 111 2.54 -0.23 -5.80
C LEU A 111 3.66 0.47 -6.59
N GLN A 112 4.59 -0.31 -7.10
CA GLN A 112 5.57 0.17 -8.07
C GLN A 112 5.11 -0.20 -9.47
N ILE A 113 4.99 0.78 -10.36
CA ILE A 113 4.72 0.52 -11.78
C ILE A 113 6.04 0.15 -12.45
N ASP A 114 6.16 -1.10 -12.89
CA ASP A 114 7.36 -1.64 -13.55
C ASP A 114 7.34 -1.39 -15.06
N SER A 115 6.15 -1.46 -15.66
CA SER A 115 5.89 -1.21 -17.07
C SER A 115 4.51 -0.62 -17.26
N PHE A 116 4.42 0.41 -18.11
CA PHE A 116 3.15 1.01 -18.51
C PHE A 116 3.16 1.14 -20.02
N LYS A 117 2.25 0.46 -20.70
CA LYS A 117 2.17 0.46 -22.15
C LYS A 117 0.86 1.02 -22.63
N VAL A 118 0.94 1.80 -23.70
CA VAL A 118 -0.21 2.29 -24.46
C VAL A 118 -0.08 1.74 -25.88
N ASN A 119 -1.11 1.06 -26.36
CA ASN A 119 -1.12 0.41 -27.68
C ASN A 119 0.06 -0.56 -27.87
N GLY A 120 0.51 -1.20 -26.79
CA GLY A 120 1.66 -2.11 -26.77
C GLY A 120 3.03 -1.44 -26.77
N GLU A 121 3.11 -0.11 -26.75
CA GLU A 121 4.36 0.64 -26.66
C GLU A 121 4.63 1.15 -25.24
N GLU A 122 5.86 1.01 -24.76
CA GLU A 122 6.29 1.45 -23.43
C GLU A 122 6.23 2.98 -23.28
N VAL A 123 5.68 3.46 -22.17
CA VAL A 123 5.58 4.87 -21.83
C VAL A 123 6.32 5.15 -20.53
N VAL A 124 7.10 6.22 -20.53
CA VAL A 124 7.77 6.68 -19.31
C VAL A 124 6.80 7.54 -18.50
N LEU A 125 6.49 7.09 -17.30
CA LEU A 125 5.65 7.83 -16.35
C LEU A 125 6.46 8.83 -15.52
N GLY A 126 5.78 9.88 -15.07
CA GLY A 126 6.20 10.67 -13.91
C GLY A 126 6.20 9.85 -12.62
N LYS A 127 6.64 10.44 -11.51
CA LYS A 127 6.67 9.75 -10.22
C LYS A 127 5.27 9.49 -9.67
N THR A 128 4.97 8.24 -9.35
CA THR A 128 3.71 7.77 -8.77
C THR A 128 3.77 7.71 -7.25
N TYR A 129 2.62 7.51 -6.62
CA TYR A 129 2.48 7.24 -5.18
C TYR A 129 1.34 6.25 -4.94
N THR A 130 1.44 5.50 -3.86
CA THR A 130 0.38 4.60 -3.39
C THR A 130 -0.49 5.31 -2.37
N SER A 131 -1.79 5.07 -2.41
CA SER A 131 -2.79 5.72 -1.56
C SER A 131 -4.02 4.83 -1.38
N SER A 132 -4.95 5.28 -0.54
CA SER A 132 -6.30 4.74 -0.42
C SER A 132 -7.25 5.91 -0.12
N ASP A 133 -8.35 6.03 -0.86
CA ASP A 133 -9.37 7.07 -0.61
C ASP A 133 -10.47 6.60 0.33
N ASP A 134 -10.75 5.29 0.36
CA ASP A 134 -11.82 4.68 1.14
C ASP A 134 -11.29 3.89 2.36
N GLY A 135 -9.97 3.75 2.49
CA GLY A 135 -9.33 2.94 3.52
C GLY A 135 -9.45 1.43 3.29
N ILE A 136 -9.94 0.99 2.12
CA ILE A 136 -10.18 -0.41 1.76
C ILE A 136 -9.29 -0.79 0.57
N THR A 137 -9.29 0.02 -0.48
CA THR A 137 -8.55 -0.22 -1.73
C THR A 137 -7.13 0.31 -1.65
N THR A 138 -6.16 -0.42 -2.18
CA THR A 138 -4.81 0.11 -2.42
C THR A 138 -4.72 0.60 -3.85
N ARG A 139 -4.30 1.85 -4.06
CA ARG A 139 -4.40 2.53 -5.35
C ARG A 139 -3.17 3.35 -5.73
N THR A 140 -2.88 3.41 -7.02
CA THR A 140 -1.99 4.39 -7.65
C THR A 140 -2.76 5.20 -8.70
N ASN A 141 -2.87 6.52 -8.52
CA ASN A 141 -3.42 7.41 -9.54
C ASN A 141 -2.42 7.58 -10.70
N LEU A 142 -2.90 7.44 -11.94
CA LEU A 142 -2.08 7.61 -13.16
C LEU A 142 -2.55 8.80 -14.00
N HIS A 143 -3.84 9.15 -13.90
CA HIS A 143 -4.38 10.42 -14.33
C HIS A 143 -5.63 10.76 -13.50
N ASN A 144 -5.54 11.76 -12.62
CA ASN A 144 -6.68 12.21 -11.81
C ASN A 144 -6.70 13.74 -11.72
N GLU A 145 -7.72 14.36 -12.33
CA GLU A 145 -7.86 15.81 -12.38
C GLU A 145 -8.41 16.43 -11.08
N TRP A 146 -9.03 15.63 -10.23
CA TRP A 146 -9.63 16.09 -8.97
C TRP A 146 -8.60 16.25 -7.86
N VAL A 147 -7.46 15.57 -7.97
CA VAL A 147 -6.32 15.74 -7.07
C VAL A 147 -5.50 16.94 -7.52
N GLY A 148 -5.18 17.81 -6.55
CA GLY A 148 -4.34 18.98 -6.75
C GLY A 148 -2.89 18.63 -7.08
N GLU A 149 -2.09 19.64 -7.41
CA GLU A 149 -0.66 19.44 -7.73
C GLU A 149 0.16 18.91 -6.55
N GLU A 150 -0.21 19.27 -5.32
CA GLU A 150 0.43 18.80 -4.10
C GLU A 150 -0.28 17.55 -3.57
N ILE A 151 0.46 16.44 -3.47
CA ILE A 151 0.01 15.21 -2.82
C ILE A 151 0.20 15.35 -1.31
N LYS A 152 -0.91 15.36 -0.57
CA LYS A 152 -0.93 15.53 0.89
C LYS A 152 -0.90 14.22 1.66
N GLU A 153 -1.42 13.17 1.05
CA GLU A 153 -1.63 11.86 1.66
C GLU A 153 -1.21 10.79 0.64
N GLY A 154 -0.53 9.76 1.10
CA GLY A 154 0.03 8.71 0.26
C GLY A 154 1.43 8.30 0.70
N ARG A 155 1.96 7.27 0.04
CA ARG A 155 3.22 6.63 0.41
C ARG A 155 3.99 6.19 -0.82
N THR A 156 5.31 6.27 -0.72
CA THR A 156 6.28 5.86 -1.76
C THR A 156 7.27 4.89 -1.16
N ALA A 157 7.66 3.87 -1.90
CA ALA A 157 8.57 2.84 -1.41
C ALA A 157 9.94 3.37 -0.95
N ASP A 158 10.39 4.48 -1.54
CA ASP A 158 11.70 5.10 -1.29
C ASP A 158 11.63 6.44 -0.52
N GLY A 159 10.45 6.80 -0.01
CA GLY A 159 10.21 8.08 0.68
C GLY A 159 10.42 9.32 -0.21
N THR A 160 10.40 9.18 -1.55
CA THR A 160 10.64 10.32 -2.43
C THR A 160 9.50 11.32 -2.46
N THR A 161 9.87 12.59 -2.63
CA THR A 161 8.95 13.69 -2.88
C THR A 161 8.83 13.99 -4.39
N GLY A 162 7.86 14.84 -4.74
CA GLY A 162 7.59 15.24 -6.14
C GLY A 162 6.79 14.21 -6.92
N VAL A 163 5.99 13.41 -6.23
CA VAL A 163 4.96 12.54 -6.82
C VAL A 163 3.79 13.35 -7.34
N THR A 164 3.02 12.77 -8.26
CA THR A 164 1.86 13.42 -8.87
C THR A 164 0.73 12.41 -9.06
N ALA A 165 -0.52 12.91 -9.09
CA ALA A 165 -1.69 12.13 -9.50
C ALA A 165 -1.89 12.09 -11.02
N ARG A 166 -1.01 12.76 -11.78
CA ARG A 166 -1.02 12.80 -13.25
C ARG A 166 0.36 12.44 -13.83
N PRO A 167 0.92 11.27 -13.49
CA PRO A 167 2.21 10.84 -14.02
C PRO A 167 2.13 10.43 -15.50
N PHE A 168 0.95 10.12 -16.03
CA PHE A 168 0.74 9.84 -17.45
C PHE A 168 0.36 11.12 -18.23
N ASP A 169 1.16 11.46 -19.24
CA ASP A 169 0.88 12.57 -20.16
C ASP A 169 -0.08 12.13 -21.28
N VAL A 170 -1.38 12.23 -20.99
CA VAL A 170 -2.47 11.83 -21.88
C VAL A 170 -2.47 12.62 -23.20
N GLY A 171 -1.94 13.84 -23.20
CA GLY A 171 -1.93 14.73 -24.36
C GLY A 171 -1.03 14.28 -25.52
N LEU A 172 -0.24 13.22 -25.31
CA LEU A 172 0.63 12.63 -26.33
C LEU A 172 -0.09 11.63 -27.25
N TYR A 173 -1.34 11.28 -26.96
CA TYR A 173 -2.07 10.22 -27.66
C TYR A 173 -3.37 10.75 -28.28
N ASP A 174 -3.54 10.52 -29.58
CA ASP A 174 -4.81 10.81 -30.27
C ASP A 174 -5.78 9.62 -30.22
N GLN A 175 -5.25 8.40 -30.08
CA GLN A 175 -6.01 7.15 -30.05
C GLN A 175 -5.34 6.14 -29.11
N ILE A 176 -6.08 5.71 -28.11
CA ILE A 176 -5.69 4.68 -27.14
C ILE A 176 -6.62 3.49 -27.36
N THR A 177 -6.09 2.40 -27.90
CA THR A 177 -6.79 1.13 -28.11
C THR A 177 -6.58 0.17 -26.95
N THR A 178 -5.40 0.18 -26.32
CA THR A 178 -5.12 -0.65 -25.14
C THR A 178 -4.22 0.07 -24.14
N ILE A 179 -4.37 -0.28 -22.87
CA ILE A 179 -3.41 0.06 -21.80
C ILE A 179 -3.07 -1.23 -21.05
N GLU A 180 -1.78 -1.55 -20.94
CA GLU A 180 -1.26 -2.68 -20.14
C GLU A 180 -0.37 -2.12 -19.04
N ILE A 181 -0.57 -2.58 -17.81
CA ILE A 181 0.20 -2.16 -16.65
C ILE A 181 0.78 -3.40 -15.98
N THR A 182 2.10 -3.48 -15.92
CA THR A 182 2.81 -4.41 -15.04
C THR A 182 3.32 -3.64 -13.83
N PHE A 183 2.99 -4.13 -12.64
CA PHE A 183 3.36 -3.51 -11.39
C PHE A 183 3.84 -4.55 -10.38
N THR A 184 4.67 -4.15 -9.44
CA THR A 184 5.05 -4.96 -8.29
C THR A 184 4.35 -4.41 -7.05
N LEU A 185 3.54 -5.26 -6.40
CA LEU A 185 3.08 -5.05 -5.04
C LEU A 185 4.22 -5.39 -4.10
N MET A 186 4.75 -4.38 -3.44
CA MET A 186 5.85 -4.52 -2.48
C MET A 186 5.30 -4.43 -1.07
N ALA A 187 5.92 -5.21 -0.18
CA ALA A 187 5.70 -5.02 1.24
C ALA A 187 6.03 -3.57 1.62
N GLY A 188 5.20 -3.01 2.50
CA GLY A 188 5.57 -1.84 3.26
C GLY A 188 6.91 -2.08 3.95
N MET A 189 7.56 -1.02 4.43
CA MET A 189 8.47 -1.24 5.54
C MET A 189 7.63 -1.86 6.65
N GLU A 190 7.80 -3.16 6.89
CA GLU A 190 7.48 -3.71 8.20
C GLU A 190 8.26 -2.82 9.16
N LEU A 191 7.56 -1.99 9.92
CA LEU A 191 8.09 -1.49 11.18
C LEU A 191 8.59 -2.75 11.88
N GLY A 192 9.91 -2.89 11.97
CA GLY A 192 10.58 -4.19 11.93
C GLY A 192 9.88 -5.27 12.74
N THR A 193 9.95 -6.49 12.23
CA THR A 193 9.62 -7.83 12.79
C THR A 193 9.87 -8.08 14.28
N ALA A 194 10.35 -7.07 14.98
CA ALA A 194 10.39 -6.92 16.40
C ALA A 194 8.97 -6.63 16.96
N ILE A 195 8.08 -5.96 16.23
CA ILE A 195 6.73 -5.69 16.71
C ILE A 195 5.91 -7.00 16.72
N PRO A 196 5.42 -7.48 17.88
CA PRO A 196 4.62 -8.70 17.97
C PRO A 196 3.33 -8.58 17.13
N ASP A 197 2.83 -9.70 16.57
CA ASP A 197 1.50 -9.75 15.95
C ASP A 197 0.39 -9.25 16.91
N GLU A 198 0.66 -9.34 18.22
CA GLU A 198 -0.16 -8.80 19.29
C GLU A 198 0.19 -7.34 19.61
N ALA A 199 -0.83 -6.56 19.98
CA ALA A 199 -0.62 -5.23 20.52
C ALA A 199 0.04 -5.32 21.90
N LEU A 200 1.09 -4.54 22.14
CA LEU A 200 1.82 -4.48 23.39
C LEU A 200 1.89 -3.03 23.86
N ALA A 201 1.45 -2.76 25.08
CA ALA A 201 1.58 -1.47 25.73
C ALA A 201 2.95 -1.35 26.39
N TYR A 202 3.60 -0.19 26.25
CA TYR A 202 4.89 0.12 26.87
C TYR A 202 5.09 1.64 27.04
N ILE A 203 6.15 2.03 27.76
CA ILE A 203 6.57 3.43 27.92
C ILE A 203 7.67 3.72 26.91
N CYS A 204 7.65 4.86 26.21
CA CYS A 204 8.87 5.41 25.60
C CYS A 204 9.36 6.60 26.43
N PHE A 205 10.68 6.73 26.55
CA PHE A 205 11.29 7.66 27.49
C PHE A 205 12.69 8.11 27.06
N ALA A 206 12.97 9.40 27.25
CA ALA A 206 14.33 9.93 27.22
C ALA A 206 14.57 10.89 28.39
N SER A 207 15.72 10.72 29.06
CA SER A 207 16.18 11.65 30.09
C SER A 207 16.56 13.01 29.49
N ASN A 208 16.61 14.08 30.30
CA ASN A 208 16.95 15.43 29.81
C ASN A 208 18.34 15.53 29.16
N ASP A 209 19.27 14.74 29.67
CA ASP A 209 20.63 14.63 29.16
C ASP A 209 20.79 13.56 28.07
N TRP A 210 19.69 12.88 27.70
CA TRP A 210 19.64 11.80 26.71
C TRP A 210 20.56 10.61 27.03
N ALA A 211 21.05 10.50 28.27
CA ALA A 211 21.89 9.39 28.71
C ALA A 211 21.10 8.10 28.95
N VAL A 212 19.82 8.22 29.30
CA VAL A 212 18.89 7.09 29.45
C VAL A 212 17.80 7.22 28.41
N GLN A 213 17.71 6.24 27.51
CA GLN A 213 16.77 6.22 26.39
C GLN A 213 16.11 4.85 26.28
N LEU A 214 14.81 4.87 26.06
CA LEU A 214 13.93 3.73 25.98
C LEU A 214 12.97 3.96 24.82
N TRP A 215 13.10 3.15 23.78
CA TRP A 215 12.38 3.26 22.52
C TRP A 215 11.74 1.90 22.19
N GLY A 216 10.73 1.92 21.32
CA GLY A 216 10.00 0.72 20.90
C GLY A 216 10.94 -0.43 20.46
N ASP A 217 11.94 -0.11 19.63
CA ASP A 217 12.92 -1.07 19.11
C ASP A 217 13.75 -1.77 20.22
N HIS A 218 14.07 -1.09 21.32
CA HIS A 218 14.79 -1.69 22.45
C HIS A 218 13.98 -2.76 23.20
N TYR A 219 12.64 -2.72 23.15
CA TYR A 219 11.80 -3.76 23.77
C TYR A 219 11.74 -5.01 22.93
N PHE A 220 11.69 -4.80 21.64
CA PHE A 220 11.53 -5.85 20.67
C PHE A 220 12.86 -6.49 20.27
N ASP A 221 13.97 -5.79 20.51
CA ASP A 221 15.34 -6.27 20.41
C ASP A 221 16.16 -5.88 21.67
N PRO A 222 15.95 -6.59 22.79
CA PRO A 222 16.58 -6.26 24.06
C PRO A 222 18.10 -6.42 24.06
N GLU A 223 18.67 -7.14 23.09
CA GLU A 223 20.13 -7.27 22.92
C GLU A 223 20.77 -5.95 22.46
N ASN A 224 19.97 -5.06 21.86
CA ASN A 224 20.39 -3.74 21.38
C ASN A 224 19.97 -2.58 22.31
N ASN A 225 19.43 -2.86 23.50
CA ASN A 225 19.11 -1.80 24.46
C ASN A 225 20.41 -1.11 24.94
N PRO A 226 20.61 0.18 24.66
CA PRO A 226 21.81 0.91 25.04
C PRO A 226 21.86 1.24 26.55
N THR A 227 20.84 0.84 27.31
CA THR A 227 20.72 1.13 28.75
C THR A 227 20.32 -0.10 29.56
N ASP A 228 20.73 -0.13 30.82
CA ASP A 228 20.29 -1.13 31.80
C ASP A 228 18.91 -0.79 32.42
N ALA A 229 18.12 0.09 31.78
CA ALA A 229 16.76 0.37 32.21
C ALA A 229 15.83 -0.79 31.83
N VAL A 230 14.95 -1.17 32.75
CA VAL A 230 14.04 -2.31 32.61
C VAL A 230 12.63 -1.81 32.40
N VAL A 231 11.90 -2.39 31.46
CA VAL A 231 10.51 -2.01 31.19
C VAL A 231 9.57 -3.16 31.41
N THR A 232 8.42 -2.82 31.99
CA THR A 232 7.28 -3.70 32.16
C THR A 232 6.27 -3.35 31.08
N THR A 233 5.99 -4.33 30.23
CA THR A 233 5.03 -4.25 29.13
C THR A 233 3.78 -5.06 29.48
N GLU A 234 2.68 -4.82 28.75
CA GLU A 234 1.46 -5.62 28.87
C GLU A 234 0.84 -5.88 27.50
N SER A 235 0.44 -7.12 27.20
CA SER A 235 -0.30 -7.44 25.97
C SER A 235 -1.70 -6.81 26.03
N VAL A 236 -2.02 -6.05 24.99
CA VAL A 236 -3.31 -5.39 24.80
C VAL A 236 -4.23 -6.36 24.06
N ASP A 237 -5.28 -6.78 24.75
CA ASP A 237 -6.23 -7.82 24.37
C ASP A 237 -7.69 -7.33 24.36
N GLY A 238 -7.92 -6.01 24.37
CA GLY A 238 -9.24 -5.40 24.30
C GLY A 238 -9.34 -4.02 24.96
N TYR A 239 -10.57 -3.55 25.17
CA TYR A 239 -10.83 -2.24 25.80
C TYR A 239 -10.93 -2.37 27.32
N ARG A 240 -9.79 -2.34 28.01
CA ARG A 240 -9.69 -2.35 29.47
C ARG A 240 -8.53 -1.49 29.95
N GLN A 241 -8.30 -1.47 31.26
CA GLN A 241 -7.13 -0.83 31.85
C GLN A 241 -5.91 -1.73 31.73
N TYR A 242 -4.78 -1.09 31.45
CA TYR A 242 -3.44 -1.68 31.32
C TYR A 242 -2.47 -0.93 32.23
N THR A 243 -1.42 -1.58 32.71
CA THR A 243 -0.38 -0.98 33.54
C THR A 243 1.00 -1.32 32.99
N VAL A 244 1.73 -0.27 32.62
CA VAL A 244 3.12 -0.35 32.13
C VAL A 244 4.04 0.43 33.05
N ALA A 245 5.33 0.09 33.06
CA ALA A 245 6.31 0.74 33.93
C ALA A 245 7.72 0.74 33.32
N ALA A 246 8.54 1.70 33.76
CA ALA A 246 9.97 1.73 33.49
C ALA A 246 10.74 1.87 34.81
N ASP A 247 11.77 1.06 34.99
CA ASP A 247 12.67 1.04 36.14
C ASP A 247 14.09 1.41 35.68
N PHE A 248 14.58 2.54 36.19
CA PHE A 248 15.89 3.10 35.85
C PHE A 248 16.99 2.72 36.85
N THR A 249 16.68 1.94 37.88
CA THR A 249 17.63 1.62 38.97
C THR A 249 18.83 0.80 38.50
N GLY A 250 18.70 0.10 37.36
CA GLY A 250 19.77 -0.66 36.72
C GLY A 250 20.81 0.20 35.97
N THR A 251 20.46 1.44 35.59
CA THR A 251 21.37 2.35 34.85
C THR A 251 22.65 2.67 35.63
N GLU A 252 23.70 3.12 34.95
CA GLU A 252 24.99 3.48 35.59
C GLU A 252 24.83 4.46 36.76
N ALA A 253 23.93 5.44 36.62
CA ALA A 253 23.61 6.41 37.66
C ALA A 253 22.62 5.89 38.72
N GLY A 254 21.91 4.79 38.43
CA GLY A 254 20.80 4.28 39.23
C GLY A 254 19.51 5.10 39.12
N TYR A 255 19.44 6.04 38.17
CA TYR A 255 18.28 6.89 37.89
C TYR A 255 18.37 7.52 36.49
N ALA A 256 17.24 8.02 35.99
CA ALA A 256 17.17 8.89 34.81
C ALA A 256 17.14 10.38 35.22
N SER A 257 17.96 11.20 34.56
CA SER A 257 18.10 12.63 34.89
C SER A 257 17.01 13.48 34.22
N GLY A 258 15.89 13.69 34.91
CA GLY A 258 14.76 14.43 34.36
C GLY A 258 14.10 13.75 33.15
N ILE A 259 13.21 14.47 32.46
CA ILE A 259 12.39 13.92 31.37
C ILE A 259 12.41 14.89 30.19
N ALA A 260 13.06 14.51 29.09
CA ALA A 260 12.98 15.22 27.80
C ALA A 260 11.82 14.71 26.95
N PHE A 261 11.55 13.40 27.03
CA PHE A 261 10.46 12.73 26.32
C PHE A 261 9.87 11.65 27.21
N PHE A 262 8.54 11.53 27.19
CA PHE A 262 7.82 10.48 27.92
C PHE A 262 6.40 10.35 27.38
N ASP A 263 6.05 9.14 26.97
CA ASP A 263 4.69 8.76 26.57
C ASP A 263 4.42 7.27 26.86
N VAL A 264 3.21 6.87 26.51
CA VAL A 264 2.77 5.47 26.51
C VAL A 264 2.36 5.14 25.08
N GLU A 265 2.92 4.06 24.56
CA GLU A 265 2.65 3.58 23.21
C GLU A 265 1.99 2.20 23.27
N VAL A 266 1.20 1.88 22.25
CA VAL A 266 0.66 0.54 22.00
C VAL A 266 1.15 0.12 20.62
N SER A 267 1.98 -0.92 20.57
CA SER A 267 2.39 -1.46 19.27
C SER A 267 1.21 -1.95 18.47
N ASN A 268 1.24 -1.74 17.15
CA ASN A 268 0.13 -2.05 16.26
C ASN A 268 -1.22 -1.46 16.69
N GLY A 269 -1.23 -0.45 17.58
CA GLY A 269 -2.46 0.09 18.17
C GLY A 269 -3.41 0.67 17.13
N GLU A 270 -2.90 1.49 16.22
CA GLU A 270 -3.69 2.07 15.12
C GLU A 270 -4.18 1.01 14.11
N LEU A 271 -3.48 -0.11 14.00
CA LEU A 271 -3.84 -1.22 13.12
C LEU A 271 -4.93 -2.11 13.73
N ILE A 272 -4.74 -2.53 14.98
CA ILE A 272 -5.60 -3.50 15.68
C ILE A 272 -6.82 -2.80 16.29
N TYR A 273 -6.66 -1.55 16.70
CA TYR A 273 -7.70 -0.74 17.35
C TYR A 273 -7.92 0.60 16.62
N PRO A 274 -8.25 0.59 15.33
CA PRO A 274 -8.38 1.81 14.54
C PRO A 274 -9.44 2.75 15.12
N ASN A 275 -9.20 4.06 15.05
CA ASN A 275 -10.05 5.13 15.59
C ASN A 275 -10.27 5.10 17.11
N SER A 276 -9.45 4.35 17.84
CA SER A 276 -9.48 4.34 19.31
C SER A 276 -8.68 5.51 19.89
N TYR A 277 -8.90 5.81 21.16
CA TYR A 277 -8.09 6.77 21.92
C TYR A 277 -7.65 6.15 23.25
N MET A 278 -6.51 6.59 23.74
CA MET A 278 -6.01 6.21 25.06
C MET A 278 -6.32 7.30 26.09
N GLN A 279 -6.75 6.88 27.27
CA GLN A 279 -6.88 7.74 28.44
C GLN A 279 -5.89 7.29 29.51
N ILE A 280 -5.07 8.21 30.00
CA ILE A 280 -4.18 7.95 31.13
C ILE A 280 -4.97 8.19 32.43
N ASP A 281 -5.31 7.10 33.13
CA ASP A 281 -6.08 7.17 34.39
C ASP A 281 -5.22 7.58 35.59
N SER A 282 -3.95 7.17 35.62
CA SER A 282 -3.02 7.52 36.69
C SER A 282 -1.57 7.43 36.24
N LEU A 283 -0.72 8.28 36.81
CA LEU A 283 0.73 8.23 36.67
C LEU A 283 1.37 8.17 38.06
N LYS A 284 2.38 7.32 38.21
CA LYS A 284 3.24 7.29 39.39
C LYS A 284 4.70 7.49 38.99
N ILE A 285 5.41 8.33 39.75
CA ILE A 285 6.86 8.50 39.64
C ILE A 285 7.46 8.17 41.00
N ASN A 286 8.41 7.22 41.02
CA ASN A 286 9.03 6.73 42.26
C ASN A 286 8.01 6.24 43.32
N GLY A 287 6.89 5.65 42.86
CA GLY A 287 5.82 5.14 43.72
C GLY A 287 4.79 6.19 44.16
N GLU A 288 5.06 7.48 43.94
CA GLU A 288 4.17 8.58 44.31
C GLU A 288 3.26 8.96 43.13
N THR A 289 1.97 9.18 43.40
CA THR A 289 1.01 9.63 42.38
C THR A 289 1.33 11.06 41.94
N VAL A 290 1.29 11.28 40.62
CA VAL A 290 1.45 12.58 39.99
C VAL A 290 0.13 13.03 39.40
N ASP A 291 -0.27 14.27 39.68
CA ASP A 291 -1.46 14.87 39.08
C ASP A 291 -1.23 15.09 37.59
N LEU A 292 -2.14 14.55 36.78
CA LEU A 292 -2.15 14.80 35.35
C LEU A 292 -2.74 16.19 35.10
N ALA A 293 -2.08 16.98 34.24
CA ALA A 293 -2.64 18.24 33.80
C ALA A 293 -3.98 17.97 33.10
N GLN A 294 -5.01 18.75 33.43
CA GLN A 294 -6.27 18.69 32.70
C GLN A 294 -6.02 19.19 31.28
N THR A 295 -6.30 18.33 30.30
CA THR A 295 -6.31 18.66 28.88
C THR A 295 -7.55 19.46 28.50
#